data_AF-A0AAW8KZZ3-F1
#
_entry.id   AF-A0AAW8KZZ3-F1
#
_cell.length_a   1.000
_cell.length_b   1.000
_cell.length_c   1.000
_cell.angle_alpha   90.00
_cell.angle_beta   90.00
_cell.angle_gamma   90.00
#
_symmetry.space_group_name_H-M   'P 1'
#
loop_
_entity.id
_entity.type
_entity.pdbx_description
1 polymer ?
#
loop_
_entity_poly.entity_id
_entity_poly.type
_entity_poly.pdbx_seq_one_letter_code
_entity_poly.pdbx_strand_id
1 'polypeptide(L)'
;MKENSFDSGAPAFDVVLAQTIARHFRGATTETIDDIQTVRLGEGLPTIECFIDEIQDHEPYGAFLFLQISGGAFGSRRVLVTASGYGSSQLASVVTAGCNWACAFGPVLLTGIGRPDLIDSDNPDVEQFEATVGGRRYRVATGHLDRSMNMPIEEVEAYRRRLGGPRALTDRVLASPLIPATRSDEAMALGCYAAIGPHSITELKLAGADWPAGRSVLDAIPPELGGHRMMREWSVLTPLEPAPPLTRDGLQHTLNLIAATSYDPGSEAGWLGSRHHGMRLGPPNLPEGLSLPEDLRWFLSTIAGSGAGPGYGLDIYPADDGGIHLADAGCGAEWRMSPYDGSVWLDSRACDDGFTRVAPSFISWYEAWLDHAIRGGGSFAQWSYQVDAAYKMLEQSAAEFGVERLPETVTRVKIQTPTKAFGPCHACQLVYSRCGVPASVFVTAPSPAP
;
A
#
# COMPACT_ATOMS: atom_id res chain seq x y z
N MET A 1 9.93 31.35 17.38
CA MET A 1 9.00 31.80 16.34
C MET A 1 9.32 33.25 15.97
N LYS A 2 10.11 33.45 14.92
CA LYS A 2 10.04 34.67 14.13
C LYS A 2 9.29 34.28 12.87
N GLU A 3 8.16 34.93 12.62
CA GLU A 3 7.43 34.83 11.36
C GLU A 3 8.36 35.28 10.24
N ASN A 4 8.76 34.33 9.39
CA ASN A 4 9.26 34.68 8.07
C ASN A 4 8.05 35.16 7.27
N SER A 5 8.01 36.46 6.97
CA SER A 5 7.02 37.00 6.03
C SER A 5 7.25 36.37 4.66
N PHE A 6 6.33 35.51 4.24
CA PHE A 6 6.29 35.02 2.87
C PHE A 6 5.86 36.16 1.93
N ASP A 7 6.66 36.39 0.90
CA ASP A 7 6.39 37.36 -0.16
C ASP A 7 5.18 36.90 -1.00
N SER A 8 4.10 37.69 -0.97
CA SER A 8 2.78 37.37 -1.56
C SER A 8 2.75 37.21 -3.09
N GLY A 9 3.89 37.37 -3.76
CA GLY A 9 4.04 37.22 -5.22
C GLY A 9 4.76 35.94 -5.68
N ALA A 10 5.36 35.16 -4.78
CA ALA A 10 6.05 33.92 -5.13
C ALA A 10 5.07 32.72 -5.12
N PRO A 11 5.05 31.87 -6.16
CA PRO A 11 4.24 30.66 -6.14
C PRO A 11 4.69 29.76 -4.97
N ALA A 12 3.72 29.18 -4.25
CA ALA A 12 3.98 28.20 -3.21
C ALA A 12 4.85 27.05 -3.77
N PHE A 13 5.74 26.48 -2.94
CA PHE A 13 6.69 25.48 -3.41
C PHE A 13 6.02 24.24 -4.02
N ASP A 14 4.84 23.84 -3.52
CA ASP A 14 4.08 22.72 -4.11
C ASP A 14 3.62 23.02 -5.54
N VAL A 15 3.28 24.28 -5.84
CA VAL A 15 2.92 24.73 -7.19
C VAL A 15 4.16 24.66 -8.10
N VAL A 16 5.30 25.13 -7.61
CA VAL A 16 6.57 25.05 -8.34
C VAL A 16 6.94 23.60 -8.63
N LEU A 17 6.77 22.71 -7.65
CA LEU A 17 7.03 21.28 -7.80
C LEU A 17 6.17 20.66 -8.89
N ALA A 18 4.84 20.81 -8.80
CA ALA A 18 3.91 20.24 -9.78
C ALA A 18 4.19 20.79 -11.19
N GLN A 19 4.45 22.10 -11.33
CA GLN A 19 4.81 22.70 -12.62
C GLN A 19 6.13 22.18 -13.16
N THR A 20 7.12 21.98 -12.29
CA THR A 20 8.42 21.41 -12.66
C THR A 20 8.23 20.02 -13.22
N ILE A 21 7.50 19.16 -12.50
CA ILE A 21 7.20 17.79 -12.95
C ILE A 21 6.42 17.80 -14.26
N ALA A 22 5.33 18.57 -14.37
CA ALA A 22 4.49 18.60 -15.57
C ALA A 22 5.26 18.96 -16.85
N ARG A 23 6.27 19.83 -16.77
CA ARG A 23 7.11 20.23 -17.92
C ARG A 23 7.92 19.08 -18.53
N HIS A 24 8.11 17.98 -17.81
CA HIS A 24 8.81 16.80 -18.32
C HIS A 24 7.90 15.83 -19.08
N PHE A 25 6.59 16.05 -19.10
CA PHE A 25 5.63 15.16 -19.75
C PHE A 25 4.87 15.90 -20.85
N ARG A 26 4.91 15.37 -22.07
CA ARG A 26 4.25 15.99 -23.22
C ARG A 26 2.75 16.08 -22.99
N GLY A 27 2.23 17.31 -22.97
CA GLY A 27 0.80 17.59 -22.82
C GLY A 27 0.28 17.49 -21.39
N ALA A 28 1.15 17.32 -20.39
CA ALA A 28 0.72 17.31 -19.00
C ALA A 28 0.31 18.71 -18.52
N THR A 29 -0.65 18.74 -17.61
CA THR A 29 -1.18 19.97 -16.99
C THR A 29 -1.13 19.86 -15.47
N THR A 30 -1.14 21.01 -14.79
CA THR A 30 -1.25 21.08 -13.33
C THR A 30 -2.63 21.57 -12.94
N GLU A 31 -3.22 20.97 -11.92
CA GLU A 31 -4.46 21.42 -11.28
C GLU A 31 -4.39 21.25 -9.76
N THR A 32 -5.26 21.95 -9.04
CA THR A 32 -5.42 21.77 -7.59
C THR A 32 -6.69 20.97 -7.33
N ILE A 33 -6.56 19.81 -6.68
CA ILE A 33 -7.67 18.93 -6.33
C ILE A 33 -7.60 18.72 -4.82
N ASP A 34 -8.69 19.00 -4.09
CA ASP A 34 -8.76 18.83 -2.63
C ASP A 34 -7.55 19.46 -1.90
N ASP A 35 -7.20 20.69 -2.29
CA ASP A 35 -6.05 21.47 -1.81
C ASP A 35 -4.66 20.87 -2.09
N ILE A 36 -4.57 19.85 -2.95
CA ILE A 36 -3.32 19.18 -3.35
C ILE A 36 -2.95 19.56 -4.78
N GLN A 37 -1.69 19.93 -5.00
CA GLN A 37 -1.16 20.18 -6.34
C GLN A 37 -0.97 18.85 -7.08
N THR A 38 -1.66 18.71 -8.21
CA THR A 38 -1.75 17.46 -8.96
C THR A 38 -1.31 17.68 -10.41
N VAL A 39 -0.45 16.79 -10.91
CA VAL A 39 -0.08 16.71 -12.33
C VAL A 39 -0.98 15.70 -13.02
N ARG A 40 -1.65 16.14 -14.09
CA ARG A 40 -2.38 15.28 -15.01
C ARG A 40 -1.53 14.98 -16.23
N LEU A 41 -1.26 13.71 -16.49
CA LEU A 41 -0.49 13.29 -17.67
C LEU A 41 -1.32 13.25 -18.95
N GLY A 42 -2.65 13.14 -18.83
CA GLY A 42 -3.59 13.06 -19.95
C GLY A 42 -4.81 12.20 -19.59
N GLU A 43 -5.77 12.13 -20.50
CA GLU A 43 -6.97 11.29 -20.32
C GLU A 43 -6.60 9.80 -20.26
N GLY A 44 -7.16 9.07 -19.28
CA GLY A 44 -6.89 7.65 -19.07
C GLY A 44 -5.49 7.32 -18.52
N LEU A 45 -4.65 8.34 -18.29
CA LEU A 45 -3.32 8.17 -17.70
C LEU A 45 -3.35 8.42 -16.19
N PRO A 46 -2.33 7.94 -15.45
CA PRO A 46 -2.20 8.24 -14.03
C PRO A 46 -2.06 9.75 -13.76
N THR A 47 -2.52 10.17 -12.59
CA THR A 47 -2.26 11.48 -12.00
C THR A 47 -1.17 11.37 -10.95
N ILE A 48 -0.45 12.46 -10.71
CA ILE A 48 0.64 12.54 -9.73
C ILE A 48 0.32 13.67 -8.76
N GLU A 49 -0.06 13.32 -7.54
CA GLU A 49 -0.21 14.26 -6.42
C GLU A 49 1.19 14.58 -5.87
N CYS A 50 1.48 15.87 -5.71
CA CYS A 50 2.80 16.37 -5.35
C CYS A 50 2.82 16.90 -3.91
N PHE A 51 3.67 16.33 -3.07
CA PHE A 51 3.87 16.74 -1.68
C PHE A 51 5.34 17.02 -1.41
N ILE A 52 5.60 18.08 -0.66
CA ILE A 52 6.92 18.34 -0.08
C ILE A 52 6.87 17.92 1.39
N ASP A 53 7.66 16.90 1.72
CA ASP A 53 7.73 16.35 3.08
C ASP A 53 8.59 17.24 3.98
N GLU A 54 9.77 17.64 3.48
CA GLU A 54 10.70 18.50 4.22
C GLU A 54 11.42 19.45 3.27
N ILE A 55 11.59 20.70 3.71
CA ILE A 55 12.49 21.68 3.10
C ILE A 55 13.44 22.19 4.19
N GLN A 56 14.74 22.07 3.95
CA GLN A 56 15.76 22.60 4.84
C GLN A 56 15.86 24.12 4.66
N ASP A 57 15.93 24.85 5.76
CA ASP A 57 16.01 26.32 5.80
C ASP A 57 17.43 26.86 5.95
N HIS A 58 18.43 25.98 5.88
CA HIS A 58 19.84 26.28 6.04
C HIS A 58 20.68 25.51 5.02
N GLU A 59 21.92 25.95 4.81
CA GLU A 59 22.84 25.25 3.92
C GLU A 59 23.35 23.92 4.53
N PRO A 60 23.49 22.87 3.70
CA PRO A 60 23.07 22.80 2.30
C PRO A 60 21.54 22.73 2.19
N TYR A 61 20.93 23.55 1.31
CA TYR A 61 19.48 23.51 1.14
C TYR A 61 19.07 22.20 0.48
N GLY A 62 18.19 21.45 1.14
CA GLY A 62 17.58 20.21 0.65
C GLY A 62 16.06 20.31 0.56
N ALA A 63 15.47 19.54 -0.35
CA ALA A 63 14.04 19.28 -0.41
C ALA A 63 13.79 17.78 -0.59
N PHE A 64 12.86 17.23 0.19
CA PHE A 64 12.42 15.85 0.13
C PHE A 64 10.96 15.81 -0.32
N LEU A 65 10.69 15.03 -1.35
CA LEU A 65 9.40 15.00 -2.05
C LEU A 65 8.75 13.64 -1.95
N PHE A 66 7.44 13.64 -1.71
CA PHE A 66 6.58 12.47 -1.82
C PHE A 66 5.62 12.69 -3.00
N LEU A 67 5.60 11.73 -3.92
CA LEU A 67 4.71 11.74 -5.07
C LEU A 67 3.76 10.56 -4.97
N GLN A 68 2.46 10.82 -4.98
CA GLN A 68 1.43 9.78 -4.98
C GLN A 68 0.86 9.64 -6.38
N ILE A 69 1.04 8.47 -6.98
CA ILE A 69 0.60 8.15 -8.34
C ILE A 69 -0.64 7.28 -8.26
N SER A 70 -1.72 7.64 -8.93
CA SER A 70 -2.93 6.83 -8.99
C SER A 70 -3.66 7.04 -10.32
N GLY A 71 -4.65 6.21 -10.61
CA GLY A 71 -5.40 6.21 -11.86
C GLY A 71 -4.67 5.50 -13.00
N GLY A 72 -5.34 5.45 -14.15
CA GLY A 72 -4.85 4.75 -15.34
C GLY A 72 -4.49 3.29 -15.03
N ALA A 73 -3.29 2.87 -15.44
CA ALA A 73 -2.81 1.50 -15.27
C ALA A 73 -2.64 1.06 -13.81
N PHE A 74 -2.53 1.99 -12.84
CA PHE A 74 -2.39 1.67 -11.42
C PHE A 74 -3.74 1.51 -10.69
N GLY A 75 -4.86 1.76 -11.37
CA GLY A 75 -6.18 1.74 -10.75
C GLY A 75 -6.38 2.85 -9.71
N SER A 76 -7.33 2.70 -8.81
CA SER A 76 -7.66 3.74 -7.82
C SER A 76 -6.66 3.83 -6.65
N ARG A 77 -5.70 2.92 -6.56
CA ARG A 77 -4.76 2.87 -5.43
C ARG A 77 -3.58 3.80 -5.66
N ARG A 78 -3.17 4.47 -4.59
CA ARG A 78 -2.03 5.39 -4.60
C ARG A 78 -0.73 4.63 -4.41
N VAL A 79 0.21 4.89 -5.30
CA VAL A 79 1.59 4.43 -5.24
C VAL A 79 2.47 5.59 -4.77
N LEU A 80 3.25 5.38 -3.71
CA LEU A 80 4.21 6.35 -3.24
C LEU A 80 5.58 6.19 -3.93
N VAL A 81 6.12 7.30 -4.41
CA VAL A 81 7.51 7.41 -4.88
C VAL A 81 8.17 8.61 -4.23
N THR A 82 9.44 8.49 -3.85
CA THR A 82 10.18 9.55 -3.17
C THR A 82 11.38 10.00 -3.98
N ALA A 83 11.73 11.28 -3.84
CA ALA A 83 12.92 11.87 -4.42
C ALA A 83 13.44 13.01 -3.55
N SER A 84 14.70 13.37 -3.75
CA SER A 84 15.30 14.53 -3.09
C SER A 84 16.12 15.37 -4.05
N GLY A 85 16.34 16.62 -3.66
CA GLY A 85 17.12 17.58 -4.41
C GLY A 85 17.82 18.55 -3.47
N TYR A 86 18.97 19.03 -3.91
CA TYR A 86 19.79 19.98 -3.18
C TYR A 86 20.11 21.16 -4.08
N GLY A 87 20.22 22.35 -3.51
CA GLY A 87 20.43 23.56 -4.29
C GLY A 87 21.03 24.71 -3.51
N SER A 88 21.26 25.82 -4.19
CA SER A 88 21.74 27.07 -3.60
C SER A 88 20.65 27.87 -2.86
N SER A 89 19.41 27.39 -2.89
CA SER A 89 18.25 27.94 -2.18
C SER A 89 17.17 26.87 -2.02
N GLN A 90 16.17 27.13 -1.17
CA GLN A 90 14.98 26.27 -1.04
C GLN A 90 14.24 26.09 -2.38
N LEU A 91 14.09 27.16 -3.17
CA LEU A 91 13.47 27.07 -4.49
C LEU A 91 14.27 26.15 -5.41
N ALA A 92 15.60 26.32 -5.43
CA ALA A 92 16.49 25.51 -6.26
C ALA A 92 16.49 24.04 -5.83
N SER A 93 16.39 23.73 -4.53
CA SER A 93 16.32 22.36 -4.04
C SER A 93 15.02 21.68 -4.46
N VAL A 94 13.87 22.38 -4.38
CA VAL A 94 12.56 21.87 -4.85
C VAL A 94 12.57 21.59 -6.35
N VAL A 95 13.02 22.55 -7.17
CA VAL A 95 13.13 22.34 -8.63
C VAL A 95 14.06 21.17 -8.94
N THR A 96 15.22 21.10 -8.28
CA THR A 96 16.17 20.00 -8.47
C THR A 96 15.55 18.66 -8.10
N ALA A 97 14.80 18.59 -6.99
CA ALA A 97 14.13 17.36 -6.56
C ALA A 97 13.08 16.89 -7.58
N GLY A 98 12.26 17.82 -8.09
CA GLY A 98 11.27 17.56 -9.14
C GLY A 98 11.91 17.07 -10.44
N CYS A 99 12.96 17.76 -10.92
CA CYS A 99 13.72 17.35 -12.11
C CYS A 99 14.38 15.98 -11.94
N ASN A 100 14.99 15.71 -10.79
CA ASN A 100 15.63 14.43 -10.51
C ASN A 100 14.64 13.27 -10.64
N TRP A 101 13.46 13.42 -10.05
CA TRP A 101 12.41 12.41 -10.16
C TRP A 101 11.91 12.28 -11.59
N ALA A 102 11.54 13.40 -12.21
CA ALA A 102 10.89 13.38 -13.53
C ALA A 102 11.83 12.82 -14.62
N CYS A 103 13.12 13.16 -14.58
CA CYS A 103 14.11 12.62 -15.50
C CYS A 103 14.42 11.13 -15.26
N ALA A 104 14.54 10.71 -13.99
CA ALA A 104 14.92 9.33 -13.68
C ALA A 104 13.75 8.34 -13.79
N PHE A 105 12.54 8.75 -13.37
CA PHE A 105 11.40 7.85 -13.21
C PHE A 105 10.18 8.22 -14.06
N GLY A 106 10.13 9.41 -14.66
CA GLY A 106 9.10 9.76 -15.64
C GLY A 106 9.12 8.84 -16.88
N PRO A 107 10.28 8.59 -17.51
CA PRO A 107 10.38 7.61 -18.61
C PRO A 107 10.01 6.19 -18.21
N VAL A 108 10.37 5.78 -16.98
CA VAL A 108 10.01 4.46 -16.42
C VAL A 108 8.50 4.33 -16.28
N LEU A 109 7.84 5.36 -15.72
CA LEU A 109 6.39 5.42 -15.56
C LEU A 109 5.69 5.26 -16.91
N LEU A 110 6.03 6.12 -17.88
CA LEU A 110 5.43 6.12 -19.21
C LEU A 110 5.68 4.80 -19.96
N THR A 111 6.90 4.28 -19.90
CA THR A 111 7.25 3.00 -20.51
C THR A 111 6.47 1.84 -19.89
N GLY A 112 6.42 1.78 -18.56
CA GLY A 112 5.74 0.72 -17.82
C GLY A 112 4.24 0.65 -18.11
N ILE A 113 3.59 1.81 -18.25
CA ILE A 113 2.16 1.90 -18.60
C ILE A 113 1.90 1.82 -20.11
N GLY A 114 2.92 1.55 -20.93
CA GLY A 114 2.77 1.35 -22.38
C GLY A 114 2.61 2.63 -23.20
N ARG A 115 3.07 3.77 -22.69
CA ARG A 115 3.06 5.09 -23.34
C ARG A 115 4.46 5.72 -23.52
N PRO A 116 5.47 4.98 -24.03
CA PRO A 116 6.79 5.56 -24.27
C PRO A 116 6.77 6.70 -25.33
N ASP A 117 5.70 6.79 -26.13
CA ASP A 117 5.46 7.87 -27.10
C ASP A 117 5.33 9.27 -26.47
N LEU A 118 5.08 9.34 -25.16
CA LEU A 118 4.95 10.60 -24.41
C LEU A 118 6.27 11.07 -23.77
N ILE A 119 7.35 10.31 -23.92
CA ILE A 119 8.66 10.68 -23.39
C ILE A 119 9.26 11.78 -24.27
N ASP A 120 9.62 12.90 -23.65
CA ASP A 120 10.19 14.06 -24.36
C ASP A 120 11.71 14.17 -24.21
N SER A 121 12.33 13.35 -23.35
CA SER A 121 13.78 13.34 -23.16
C SER A 121 14.49 12.55 -24.26
N ASP A 122 15.60 13.08 -24.76
CA ASP A 122 16.48 12.37 -25.70
C ASP A 122 17.18 11.20 -24.98
N ASN A 123 17.08 9.99 -25.54
CA ASN A 123 17.66 8.75 -25.01
C ASN A 123 17.37 8.53 -23.50
N PRO A 124 16.10 8.32 -23.10
CA PRO A 124 15.77 8.07 -21.71
C PRO A 124 16.48 6.82 -21.18
N ASP A 125 17.03 6.92 -19.97
CA ASP A 125 17.63 5.78 -19.27
C ASP A 125 16.54 4.91 -18.64
N VAL A 126 15.99 4.00 -19.44
CA VAL A 126 14.96 3.04 -19.03
C VAL A 126 15.29 1.65 -19.59
N GLU A 127 15.37 0.66 -18.71
CA GLU A 127 15.51 -0.74 -19.09
C GLU A 127 14.14 -1.43 -19.10
N GLN A 128 13.93 -2.32 -20.07
CA GLN A 128 12.74 -3.17 -20.16
C GLN A 128 13.13 -4.65 -20.24
N PHE A 129 12.47 -5.47 -19.43
CA PHE A 129 12.66 -6.92 -19.43
C PHE A 129 11.41 -7.66 -18.93
N GLU A 130 11.39 -8.98 -19.07
CA GLU A 130 10.36 -9.83 -18.46
C GLU A 130 10.88 -10.48 -17.18
N ALA A 131 10.04 -10.56 -16.16
CA ALA A 131 10.31 -11.26 -14.91
C ALA A 131 9.12 -12.14 -14.50
N THR A 132 9.40 -13.26 -13.84
CA THR A 132 8.35 -14.11 -13.24
C THR A 132 8.36 -13.90 -11.73
N VAL A 133 7.26 -13.40 -11.18
CA VAL A 133 7.10 -13.09 -9.76
C VAL A 133 5.90 -13.86 -9.24
N GLY A 134 6.09 -14.66 -8.18
CA GLY A 134 5.02 -15.48 -7.61
C GLY A 134 4.33 -16.42 -8.63
N GLY A 135 5.04 -16.85 -9.68
CA GLY A 135 4.50 -17.68 -10.76
C GLY A 135 3.73 -16.92 -11.85
N ARG A 136 3.73 -15.58 -11.84
CA ARG A 136 3.10 -14.73 -12.85
C ARG A 136 4.16 -13.94 -13.62
N ARG A 137 4.03 -13.85 -14.94
CA ARG A 137 4.92 -13.02 -15.77
C ARG A 137 4.51 -11.56 -15.79
N TYR A 138 5.53 -10.70 -15.71
CA TYR A 138 5.40 -9.25 -15.78
C TYR A 138 6.39 -8.69 -16.81
N ARG A 139 5.95 -7.64 -17.49
CA ARG A 139 6.87 -6.70 -18.13
C ARG A 139 7.32 -5.70 -17.09
N VAL A 140 8.61 -5.50 -16.97
CA VAL A 140 9.22 -4.59 -16.00
C VAL A 140 9.88 -3.46 -16.77
N ALA A 141 9.46 -2.23 -16.50
CA ALA A 141 10.23 -1.04 -16.84
C ALA A 141 10.95 -0.58 -15.59
N THR A 142 12.26 -0.31 -15.67
CA THR A 142 13.06 0.10 -14.51
C THR A 142 14.01 1.24 -14.87
N GLY A 143 14.31 2.06 -13.87
CA GLY A 143 15.31 3.12 -13.94
C GLY A 143 15.91 3.35 -12.57
N HIS A 144 16.95 4.18 -12.52
CA HIS A 144 17.71 4.38 -11.29
C HIS A 144 18.07 5.86 -11.07
N LEU A 145 18.35 6.18 -9.81
CA LEU A 145 18.84 7.48 -9.39
C LEU A 145 19.90 7.27 -8.31
N ASP A 146 21.14 7.59 -8.63
CA ASP A 146 22.27 7.46 -7.72
C ASP A 146 22.66 8.79 -7.07
N ARG A 147 23.10 8.69 -5.82
CA ARG A 147 23.60 9.79 -5.01
C ARG A 147 24.82 9.31 -4.21
N SER A 148 25.69 10.26 -3.89
CA SER A 148 26.86 10.02 -3.03
C SER A 148 26.81 10.93 -1.82
N MET A 149 27.40 10.48 -0.72
CA MET A 149 27.67 11.30 0.45
C MET A 149 29.11 11.06 0.90
N ASN A 150 29.88 12.13 1.07
CA ASN A 150 31.29 12.09 1.45
C ASN A 150 32.18 11.26 0.52
N MET A 151 31.81 11.16 -0.76
CA MET A 151 32.60 10.50 -1.80
C MET A 151 32.19 10.96 -3.22
N PRO A 152 33.06 10.78 -4.24
CA PRO A 152 32.72 11.06 -5.63
C PRO A 152 31.59 10.16 -6.16
N ILE A 153 30.80 10.66 -7.12
CA ILE A 153 29.68 9.90 -7.71
C ILE A 153 30.18 8.71 -8.54
N GLU A 154 31.37 8.82 -9.13
CA GLU A 154 32.00 7.79 -9.95
C GLU A 154 32.29 6.50 -9.15
N GLU A 155 32.52 6.65 -7.84
CA GLU A 155 32.66 5.49 -6.94
C GLU A 155 31.33 4.78 -6.70
N VAL A 156 30.21 5.51 -6.68
CA VAL A 156 28.86 4.94 -6.59
C VAL A 156 28.54 4.18 -7.88
N GLU A 157 28.83 4.77 -9.05
CA GLU A 157 28.65 4.13 -10.34
C GLU A 157 29.51 2.86 -10.51
N ALA A 158 30.77 2.90 -10.05
CA ALA A 158 31.66 1.73 -10.02
C ALA A 158 31.12 0.64 -9.10
N TYR A 159 30.57 1.02 -7.94
CA TYR A 159 29.94 0.09 -7.02
C TYR A 159 28.66 -0.53 -7.57
N ARG A 160 27.78 0.26 -8.19
CA ARG A 160 26.59 -0.23 -8.89
C ARG A 160 26.94 -1.26 -9.96
N ARG A 161 27.96 -0.99 -10.78
CA ARG A 161 28.48 -1.96 -11.77
C ARG A 161 28.95 -3.26 -11.12
N ARG A 162 29.66 -3.19 -9.99
CA ARG A 162 30.07 -4.38 -9.20
C ARG A 162 28.87 -5.16 -8.64
N LEU A 163 27.79 -4.47 -8.26
CA LEU A 163 26.60 -5.10 -7.71
C LEU A 163 25.74 -5.82 -8.75
N GLY A 164 25.86 -5.48 -10.04
CA GLY A 164 25.07 -6.08 -11.11
C GLY A 164 24.59 -5.10 -12.18
N GLY A 165 24.92 -3.79 -12.06
CA GLY A 165 24.55 -2.77 -13.05
C GLY A 165 23.33 -1.92 -12.67
N PRO A 166 22.69 -1.27 -13.65
CA PRO A 166 21.62 -0.28 -13.44
C PRO A 166 20.39 -0.79 -12.67
N ARG A 167 20.12 -2.10 -12.71
CA ARG A 167 18.99 -2.77 -12.05
C ARG A 167 19.38 -3.74 -10.94
N ALA A 168 20.58 -3.57 -10.38
CA ALA A 168 21.15 -4.53 -9.43
C ALA A 168 20.29 -4.80 -8.19
N LEU A 169 19.55 -3.81 -7.68
CA LEU A 169 18.67 -3.99 -6.52
C LEU A 169 17.37 -4.71 -6.93
N THR A 170 16.76 -4.27 -8.03
CA THR A 170 15.53 -4.81 -8.59
C THR A 170 15.71 -6.28 -8.96
N ASP A 171 16.79 -6.64 -9.66
CA ASP A 171 17.06 -8.03 -10.06
C ASP A 171 17.17 -8.96 -8.85
N ARG A 172 17.82 -8.52 -7.77
CA ARG A 172 17.93 -9.31 -6.53
C ARG A 172 16.56 -9.55 -5.89
N VAL A 173 15.74 -8.50 -5.82
CA VAL A 173 14.42 -8.56 -5.20
C VAL A 173 13.50 -9.46 -6.03
N LEU A 174 13.46 -9.28 -7.35
CA LEU A 174 12.61 -10.06 -8.26
C LEU A 174 13.05 -11.52 -8.37
N ALA A 175 14.33 -11.83 -8.19
CA ALA A 175 14.83 -13.19 -8.13
C ALA A 175 14.49 -13.91 -6.81
N SER A 176 14.05 -13.17 -5.78
CA SER A 176 13.69 -13.74 -4.49
C SER A 176 12.23 -14.24 -4.47
N PRO A 177 11.90 -15.25 -3.63
CA PRO A 177 10.51 -15.67 -3.44
C PRO A 177 9.71 -14.70 -2.55
N LEU A 178 10.26 -13.53 -2.20
CA LEU A 178 9.71 -12.62 -1.20
C LEU A 178 8.84 -11.51 -1.80
N ILE A 179 8.63 -11.53 -3.11
CA ILE A 179 7.62 -10.71 -3.79
C ILE A 179 6.49 -11.62 -4.28
N PRO A 180 5.25 -11.42 -3.80
CA PRO A 180 4.10 -12.20 -4.25
C PRO A 180 3.59 -11.70 -5.62
N ALA A 181 2.83 -12.54 -6.31
CA ALA A 181 2.06 -12.09 -7.48
C ALA A 181 0.83 -11.29 -7.03
N THR A 182 0.56 -10.15 -7.67
CA THR A 182 -0.71 -9.44 -7.51
C THR A 182 -1.85 -10.24 -8.15
N ARG A 183 -3.08 -9.97 -7.71
CA ARG A 183 -4.28 -10.63 -8.24
C ARG A 183 -4.98 -9.81 -9.31
N SER A 184 -4.91 -8.48 -9.22
CA SER A 184 -5.44 -7.57 -10.24
C SER A 184 -4.54 -7.49 -11.47
N ASP A 185 -5.10 -7.02 -12.59
CA ASP A 185 -4.37 -6.72 -13.82
C ASP A 185 -3.75 -5.30 -13.82
N GLU A 186 -3.90 -4.57 -12.71
CA GLU A 186 -3.29 -3.27 -12.50
C GLU A 186 -1.77 -3.38 -12.39
N ALA A 187 -1.06 -2.38 -12.93
CA ALA A 187 0.36 -2.23 -12.74
C ALA A 187 0.71 -2.10 -11.25
N MET A 188 1.93 -2.52 -10.91
CA MET A 188 2.47 -2.44 -9.57
C MET A 188 3.81 -1.73 -9.59
N ALA A 189 4.04 -0.84 -8.64
CA ALA A 189 5.35 -0.23 -8.47
C ALA A 189 6.21 -1.01 -7.49
N LEU A 190 7.50 -1.07 -7.77
CA LEU A 190 8.53 -1.62 -6.89
C LEU A 190 9.63 -0.58 -6.71
N GLY A 191 9.79 -0.06 -5.50
CA GLY A 191 10.86 0.87 -5.14
C GLY A 191 11.93 0.17 -4.33
N CYS A 192 13.18 0.18 -4.80
CA CYS A 192 14.33 -0.34 -4.06
C CYS A 192 15.28 0.80 -3.71
N TYR A 193 15.74 0.85 -2.47
CA TYR A 193 16.74 1.80 -2.04
C TYR A 193 17.78 1.15 -1.14
N ALA A 194 19.05 1.49 -1.37
CA ALA A 194 20.15 1.07 -0.54
C ALA A 194 21.18 2.21 -0.42
N ALA A 195 21.40 2.68 0.80
CA ALA A 195 22.53 3.53 1.17
C ALA A 195 23.60 2.66 1.82
N ILE A 196 24.67 2.36 1.10
CA ILE A 196 25.73 1.46 1.56
C ILE A 196 26.97 2.27 1.97
N GLY A 197 27.27 2.21 3.26
CA GLY A 197 28.44 2.81 3.90
C GLY A 197 28.79 2.00 5.16
N PRO A 198 29.46 2.61 6.16
CA PRO A 198 29.81 1.92 7.41
C PRO A 198 28.59 1.38 8.16
N HIS A 199 27.44 2.03 7.96
CA HIS A 199 26.12 1.57 8.33
C HIS A 199 25.24 1.61 7.08
N SER A 200 24.60 0.49 6.76
CA SER A 200 23.67 0.40 5.63
C SER A 200 22.25 0.78 6.05
N ILE A 201 21.55 1.49 5.17
CA ILE A 201 20.12 1.76 5.27
C ILE A 201 19.47 1.22 4.01
N THR A 202 18.45 0.38 4.14
CA THR A 202 17.72 -0.14 2.99
C THR A 202 16.23 0.10 3.14
N GLU A 203 15.56 0.22 2.00
CA GLU A 203 14.12 0.36 1.91
C GLU A 203 13.64 -0.45 0.71
N LEU A 204 12.53 -1.16 0.90
CA LEU A 204 11.81 -1.82 -0.17
C LEU A 204 10.34 -1.42 -0.06
N LYS A 205 9.79 -0.89 -1.14
CA LYS A 205 8.37 -0.55 -1.26
C LYS A 205 7.69 -1.37 -2.34
N LEU A 206 6.57 -1.99 -2.02
CA LEU A 206 5.72 -2.75 -2.93
C LEU A 206 4.36 -2.04 -3.05
N ALA A 207 3.98 -1.69 -4.28
CA ALA A 207 2.77 -0.91 -4.61
C ALA A 207 2.61 0.43 -3.83
N GLY A 208 3.68 0.93 -3.22
CA GLY A 208 3.68 2.18 -2.45
C GLY A 208 3.81 2.02 -0.93
N ALA A 209 3.68 0.81 -0.40
CA ALA A 209 3.85 0.52 1.02
C ALA A 209 5.19 -0.15 1.32
N ASP A 210 5.70 0.00 2.54
CA ASP A 210 6.90 -0.72 2.97
C ASP A 210 6.66 -2.23 2.90
N TRP A 211 7.67 -2.96 2.42
CA TRP A 211 7.61 -4.42 2.25
C TRP A 211 8.75 -5.11 3.02
N PRO A 212 8.61 -5.28 4.35
CA PRO A 212 9.68 -5.80 5.21
C PRO A 212 10.16 -7.19 4.81
N ALA A 213 9.25 -8.05 4.32
CA ALA A 213 9.58 -9.41 3.89
C ALA A 213 10.68 -9.38 2.83
N GLY A 214 10.51 -8.60 1.76
CA GLY A 214 11.50 -8.47 0.70
C GLY A 214 12.69 -7.57 1.05
N ARG A 215 12.55 -6.63 2.00
CA ARG A 215 13.66 -5.75 2.41
C ARG A 215 14.89 -6.52 2.86
N SER A 216 14.69 -7.69 3.47
CA SER A 216 15.77 -8.59 3.91
C SER A 216 16.78 -8.95 2.79
N VAL A 217 16.34 -8.95 1.52
CA VAL A 217 17.20 -9.17 0.34
C VAL A 217 18.22 -8.03 0.18
N LEU A 218 17.79 -6.79 0.43
CA LEU A 218 18.65 -5.62 0.36
C LEU A 218 19.51 -5.50 1.62
N ASP A 219 18.97 -5.84 2.79
CA ASP A 219 19.70 -5.86 4.06
C ASP A 219 20.92 -6.81 4.02
N ALA A 220 20.89 -7.83 3.16
CA ALA A 220 21.99 -8.76 2.95
C ALA A 220 23.18 -8.16 2.16
N ILE A 221 23.06 -6.95 1.61
CA ILE A 221 24.17 -6.26 0.94
C ILE A 221 25.18 -5.82 2.02
N PRO A 222 26.44 -6.28 1.94
CA PRO A 222 27.42 -5.98 2.97
C PRO A 222 27.73 -4.48 3.04
N PRO A 223 27.99 -3.95 4.25
CA PRO A 223 28.44 -2.57 4.40
C PRO A 223 29.81 -2.37 3.74
N GLU A 224 30.10 -1.12 3.39
CA GLU A 224 31.36 -0.70 2.75
C GLU A 224 31.99 0.43 3.55
N LEU A 225 33.32 0.51 3.56
CA LEU A 225 34.00 1.63 4.21
C LEU A 225 33.84 2.94 3.41
N GLY A 226 34.07 4.06 4.10
CA GLY A 226 34.08 5.40 3.50
C GLY A 226 32.71 6.08 3.50
N GLY A 227 32.44 6.87 2.45
CA GLY A 227 31.17 7.55 2.24
C GLY A 227 30.01 6.60 1.92
N HIS A 228 28.79 7.14 1.83
CA HIS A 228 27.60 6.39 1.49
C HIS A 228 27.34 6.40 -0.02
N ARG A 229 27.10 5.20 -0.54
CA ARG A 229 26.67 4.91 -1.91
C ARG A 229 25.16 4.75 -1.88
N MET A 230 24.43 5.79 -2.25
CA MET A 230 22.97 5.83 -2.19
C MET A 230 22.41 5.49 -3.57
N MET A 231 21.82 4.31 -3.69
CA MET A 231 21.27 3.79 -4.93
C MET A 231 19.77 3.68 -4.78
N ARG A 232 19.02 4.34 -5.66
CA ARG A 232 17.57 4.19 -5.77
C ARG A 232 17.24 3.57 -7.12
N GLU A 233 16.33 2.61 -7.11
CA GLU A 233 15.73 2.05 -8.31
C GLU A 233 14.22 2.09 -8.15
N TRP A 234 13.53 2.37 -9.24
CA TRP A 234 12.07 2.32 -9.27
C TRP A 234 11.64 1.58 -10.52
N SER A 235 10.69 0.68 -10.34
CA SER A 235 10.22 -0.20 -11.40
C SER A 235 8.70 -0.22 -11.46
N VAL A 236 8.18 -0.28 -12.68
CA VAL A 236 6.76 -0.54 -12.95
C VAL A 236 6.64 -1.94 -13.53
N LEU A 237 5.90 -2.80 -12.81
CA LEU A 237 5.60 -4.17 -13.16
C LEU A 237 4.18 -4.22 -13.72
N THR A 238 4.06 -4.53 -15.01
CA THR A 238 2.78 -4.66 -15.70
C THR A 238 2.53 -6.14 -15.99
N PRO A 239 1.45 -6.74 -15.45
CA PRO A 239 1.16 -8.15 -15.69
C PRO A 239 1.00 -8.47 -17.17
N LEU A 240 1.51 -9.63 -17.60
CA LEU A 240 1.39 -10.12 -18.98
C LEU A 240 0.34 -11.22 -19.15
N GLU A 241 -0.16 -11.76 -18.04
CA GLU A 241 -1.08 -12.88 -17.99
C GLU A 241 -1.96 -12.78 -16.73
N PRO A 242 -3.10 -13.48 -16.66
CA PRO A 242 -3.94 -13.50 -15.47
C PRO A 242 -3.19 -13.98 -14.22
N ALA A 243 -3.73 -13.69 -13.04
CA ALA A 243 -3.15 -14.16 -11.80
C ALA A 243 -3.15 -15.71 -11.73
N PRO A 244 -2.09 -16.33 -11.20
CA PRO A 244 -1.98 -17.79 -11.13
C PRO A 244 -3.08 -18.35 -10.20
N PRO A 245 -3.65 -19.53 -10.48
CA PRO A 245 -4.67 -20.14 -9.64
C PRO A 245 -4.23 -20.23 -8.17
N LEU A 246 -5.17 -20.03 -7.24
CA LEU A 246 -4.88 -20.17 -5.82
C LEU A 246 -4.55 -21.64 -5.51
N THR A 247 -3.46 -21.83 -4.77
CA THR A 247 -3.11 -23.10 -4.13
C THR A 247 -2.95 -22.84 -2.64
N ARG A 248 -3.19 -23.86 -1.80
CA ARG A 248 -3.07 -23.68 -0.34
C ARG A 248 -1.68 -23.19 0.05
N ASP A 249 -0.64 -23.82 -0.49
CA ASP A 249 0.75 -23.48 -0.19
C ASP A 249 1.14 -22.10 -0.72
N GLY A 250 0.75 -21.77 -1.97
CA GLY A 250 1.04 -20.46 -2.57
C GLY A 250 0.32 -19.32 -1.85
N LEU A 251 -0.92 -19.56 -1.42
CA LEU A 251 -1.69 -18.61 -0.62
C LEU A 251 -1.07 -18.44 0.77
N GLN A 252 -0.75 -19.53 1.48
CA GLN A 252 -0.12 -19.43 2.80
C GLN A 252 1.25 -18.75 2.72
N HIS A 253 2.03 -19.01 1.67
CA HIS A 253 3.29 -18.30 1.42
C HIS A 253 3.06 -16.79 1.32
N THR A 254 2.10 -16.35 0.49
CA THR A 254 1.74 -14.94 0.34
C THR A 254 1.31 -14.32 1.67
N LEU A 255 0.46 -15.01 2.43
CA LEU A 255 0.00 -14.57 3.74
C LEU A 255 1.16 -14.46 4.76
N ASN A 256 2.15 -15.36 4.71
CA ASN A 256 3.34 -15.25 5.55
C ASN A 256 4.16 -14.00 5.23
N LEU A 257 4.24 -13.59 3.96
CA LEU A 257 4.91 -12.35 3.57
C LEU A 257 4.16 -11.13 4.11
N ILE A 258 2.82 -11.11 3.99
CA ILE A 258 2.00 -10.02 4.52
C ILE A 258 2.10 -9.96 6.06
N ALA A 259 2.17 -11.10 6.74
CA ALA A 259 2.29 -11.18 8.21
C ALA A 259 3.53 -10.43 8.76
N ALA A 260 4.57 -10.23 7.94
CA ALA A 260 5.75 -9.44 8.30
C ALA A 260 5.43 -7.96 8.60
N THR A 261 4.24 -7.47 8.21
CA THR A 261 3.75 -6.11 8.49
C THR A 261 2.88 -6.01 9.75
N SER A 262 2.74 -7.10 10.53
CA SER A 262 1.84 -7.16 11.70
C SER A 262 2.10 -6.15 12.82
N TYR A 263 3.27 -5.51 12.82
CA TYR A 263 3.62 -4.42 13.73
C TYR A 263 2.99 -3.08 13.32
N ASP A 264 2.64 -2.90 12.04
CA ASP A 264 2.10 -1.65 11.50
C ASP A 264 0.56 -1.67 11.52
N PRO A 265 -0.09 -0.88 12.39
CA PRO A 265 -1.55 -0.82 12.47
C PRO A 265 -2.21 -0.27 11.19
N GLY A 266 -1.45 0.40 10.32
CA GLY A 266 -1.90 0.83 9.00
C GLY A 266 -1.99 -0.30 7.98
N SER A 267 -1.29 -1.42 8.19
CA SER A 267 -1.33 -2.59 7.32
C SER A 267 -2.50 -3.52 7.66
N GLU A 268 -2.88 -4.37 6.70
CA GLU A 268 -3.87 -5.42 6.93
C GLU A 268 -3.46 -6.34 8.09
N ALA A 269 -2.19 -6.78 8.14
CA ALA A 269 -1.72 -7.71 9.18
C ALA A 269 -1.65 -7.09 10.59
N GLY A 270 -1.51 -5.77 10.69
CA GLY A 270 -1.47 -5.05 11.98
C GLY A 270 -2.84 -4.67 12.53
N TRP A 271 -3.91 -5.11 11.89
CA TRP A 271 -5.24 -5.01 12.46
C TRP A 271 -5.52 -6.08 13.53
N LEU A 272 -6.42 -5.81 14.50
CA LEU A 272 -6.84 -6.78 15.52
C LEU A 272 -7.45 -8.05 14.91
N GLY A 273 -8.29 -7.94 13.88
CA GLY A 273 -8.87 -9.09 13.17
C GLY A 273 -7.79 -9.98 12.55
N SER A 274 -6.89 -9.39 11.78
CA SER A 274 -5.78 -10.13 11.16
C SER A 274 -4.81 -10.77 12.15
N ARG A 275 -4.55 -10.10 13.28
CA ARG A 275 -3.74 -10.67 14.37
C ARG A 275 -4.42 -11.83 15.09
N HIS A 276 -5.75 -11.87 15.10
CA HIS A 276 -6.52 -12.96 15.70
C HIS A 276 -6.27 -14.29 14.99
N HIS A 277 -6.32 -14.30 13.65
CA HIS A 277 -5.99 -15.48 12.84
C HIS A 277 -4.51 -15.55 12.41
N GLY A 278 -3.72 -14.52 12.71
CA GLY A 278 -2.27 -14.46 12.47
C GLY A 278 -1.86 -14.61 11.00
N MET A 279 -2.73 -14.23 10.05
CA MET A 279 -2.57 -14.54 8.62
C MET A 279 -2.34 -16.04 8.32
N ARG A 280 -2.97 -16.93 9.09
CA ARG A 280 -2.87 -18.39 8.87
C ARG A 280 -4.17 -19.00 8.37
N LEU A 281 -4.06 -19.85 7.36
CA LEU A 281 -5.16 -20.66 6.85
C LEU A 281 -5.47 -21.82 7.83
N GLY A 282 -6.74 -21.96 8.23
CA GLY A 282 -7.25 -23.15 8.90
C GLY A 282 -7.22 -24.38 7.97
N PRO A 283 -7.42 -25.60 8.48
CA PRO A 283 -7.46 -26.79 7.63
C PRO A 283 -8.61 -26.70 6.61
N PRO A 284 -8.50 -27.31 5.42
CA PRO A 284 -9.64 -27.49 4.53
C PRO A 284 -10.76 -28.22 5.26
N ASN A 285 -11.97 -27.68 5.21
CA ASN A 285 -13.14 -28.25 5.86
C ASN A 285 -14.40 -27.82 5.11
N LEU A 286 -15.20 -28.78 4.66
CA LEU A 286 -16.47 -28.52 3.98
C LEU A 286 -17.63 -28.75 4.97
N PRO A 287 -18.41 -27.72 5.33
CA PRO A 287 -19.55 -27.88 6.22
C PRO A 287 -20.58 -28.89 5.68
N GLU A 288 -20.99 -29.84 6.52
CA GLU A 288 -22.04 -30.80 6.15
C GLU A 288 -23.41 -30.12 6.00
N GLY A 289 -24.22 -30.60 5.06
CA GLY A 289 -25.61 -30.16 4.90
C GLY A 289 -25.81 -28.77 4.27
N LEU A 290 -24.73 -28.05 3.94
CA LEU A 290 -24.81 -26.73 3.31
C LEU A 290 -24.66 -26.83 1.78
N SER A 291 -25.64 -26.30 1.04
CA SER A 291 -25.54 -26.16 -0.41
C SER A 291 -24.70 -24.92 -0.75
N LEU A 292 -23.44 -25.15 -1.10
CA LEU A 292 -22.48 -24.10 -1.42
C LEU A 292 -22.30 -23.91 -2.94
N PRO A 293 -22.22 -22.65 -3.43
CA PRO A 293 -21.64 -22.30 -4.72
C PRO A 293 -20.30 -23.00 -4.98
N GLU A 294 -20.03 -23.28 -6.25
CA GLU A 294 -18.92 -24.13 -6.69
C GLU A 294 -17.56 -23.60 -6.23
N ASP A 295 -17.32 -22.30 -6.35
CA ASP A 295 -16.03 -21.68 -6.05
C ASP A 295 -15.72 -21.67 -4.54
N LEU A 296 -16.72 -21.37 -3.70
CA LEU A 296 -16.59 -21.52 -2.24
C LEU A 296 -16.40 -22.99 -1.85
N ARG A 297 -17.19 -23.92 -2.40
CA ARG A 297 -17.04 -25.36 -2.14
C ARG A 297 -15.62 -25.84 -2.47
N TRP A 298 -15.10 -25.44 -3.62
CA TRP A 298 -13.72 -25.75 -4.01
C TRP A 298 -12.71 -25.18 -3.02
N PHE A 299 -12.86 -23.90 -2.63
CA PHE A 299 -11.94 -23.26 -1.71
C PHE A 299 -11.95 -23.93 -0.33
N LEU A 300 -13.12 -24.22 0.23
CA LEU A 300 -13.23 -24.85 1.54
C LEU A 300 -12.67 -26.28 1.56
N SER A 301 -12.85 -27.03 0.47
CA SER A 301 -12.36 -28.41 0.36
C SER A 301 -10.87 -28.53 0.04
N THR A 302 -10.28 -27.52 -0.60
CA THR A 302 -8.90 -27.60 -1.12
C THR A 302 -7.94 -26.60 -0.47
N ILE A 303 -8.44 -25.41 -0.15
CA ILE A 303 -7.63 -24.29 0.34
C ILE A 303 -7.76 -24.15 1.84
N ALA A 304 -8.89 -23.72 2.40
CA ALA A 304 -9.08 -23.52 3.84
C ALA A 304 -10.55 -23.42 4.21
N GLY A 305 -10.95 -24.08 5.31
CA GLY A 305 -12.30 -23.97 5.88
C GLY A 305 -12.51 -22.78 6.82
N SER A 306 -11.43 -22.18 7.31
CA SER A 306 -11.44 -21.07 8.28
C SER A 306 -10.09 -20.32 8.28
N GLY A 307 -9.95 -19.31 9.13
CA GLY A 307 -8.69 -18.61 9.36
C GLY A 307 -8.52 -17.40 8.44
N ALA A 308 -7.36 -17.25 7.82
CA ALA A 308 -7.00 -16.03 7.09
C ALA A 308 -8.01 -15.66 6.00
N GLY A 309 -8.57 -14.46 6.15
CA GLY A 309 -9.47 -13.79 5.23
C GLY A 309 -9.62 -12.33 5.68
N PRO A 310 -10.41 -11.52 4.96
CA PRO A 310 -10.75 -10.19 5.44
C PRO A 310 -11.46 -10.29 6.78
N GLY A 311 -11.48 -9.19 7.51
CA GLY A 311 -12.24 -9.17 8.74
C GLY A 311 -11.53 -9.91 9.90
N TYR A 312 -12.35 -10.50 10.75
CA TYR A 312 -11.92 -11.44 11.78
C TYR A 312 -11.58 -12.84 11.23
N GLY A 313 -11.44 -12.97 9.91
CA GLY A 313 -11.15 -14.22 9.22
C GLY A 313 -12.40 -14.93 8.70
N LEU A 314 -12.17 -15.99 7.92
CA LEU A 314 -13.21 -16.83 7.36
C LEU A 314 -13.93 -17.62 8.48
N ASP A 315 -15.25 -17.47 8.53
CA ASP A 315 -16.15 -18.19 9.42
C ASP A 315 -17.45 -18.52 8.67
N ILE A 316 -17.55 -19.73 8.12
CA ILE A 316 -18.60 -20.06 7.15
C ILE A 316 -19.77 -20.80 7.82
N TYR A 317 -20.94 -20.18 7.82
CA TYR A 317 -22.18 -20.80 8.33
C TYR A 317 -23.43 -20.22 7.66
N PRO A 318 -24.58 -20.91 7.71
CA PRO A 318 -25.85 -20.37 7.19
C PRO A 318 -26.31 -19.18 8.02
N ALA A 319 -26.62 -18.05 7.37
CA ALA A 319 -27.21 -16.89 8.03
C ALA A 319 -28.73 -17.07 8.19
N ASP A 320 -29.31 -16.41 9.20
CA ASP A 320 -30.74 -16.53 9.54
C ASP A 320 -31.69 -16.06 8.41
N ASP A 321 -31.20 -15.21 7.51
CA ASP A 321 -31.94 -14.69 6.36
C ASP A 321 -31.84 -15.57 5.10
N GLY A 322 -31.21 -16.74 5.22
CA GLY A 322 -30.98 -17.67 4.12
C GLY A 322 -29.71 -17.39 3.31
N GLY A 323 -28.93 -16.38 3.67
CA GLY A 323 -27.58 -16.17 3.13
C GLY A 323 -26.55 -17.16 3.69
N ILE A 324 -25.31 -17.05 3.21
CA ILE A 324 -24.15 -17.74 3.80
C ILE A 324 -23.23 -16.67 4.38
N HIS A 325 -22.97 -16.70 5.69
CA HIS A 325 -21.99 -15.83 6.32
C HIS A 325 -20.57 -16.22 5.86
N LEU A 326 -19.73 -15.23 5.58
CA LEU A 326 -18.33 -15.44 5.17
C LEU A 326 -17.33 -15.00 6.23
N ALA A 327 -17.48 -13.78 6.75
CA ALA A 327 -16.56 -13.17 7.70
C ALA A 327 -17.19 -11.94 8.38
N ASP A 328 -16.89 -11.75 9.66
CA ASP A 328 -17.20 -10.52 10.41
C ASP A 328 -16.21 -9.41 10.00
N ALA A 329 -16.70 -8.26 9.53
CA ALA A 329 -15.88 -7.09 9.19
C ALA A 329 -15.54 -6.21 10.41
N GLY A 330 -16.26 -6.41 11.51
CA GLY A 330 -16.17 -5.60 12.74
C GLY A 330 -17.25 -4.52 12.80
N CYS A 331 -17.44 -3.91 13.97
CA CYS A 331 -18.51 -2.94 14.25
C CYS A 331 -19.94 -3.43 13.96
N GLY A 332 -20.15 -4.74 13.82
CA GLY A 332 -21.43 -5.33 13.44
C GLY A 332 -21.67 -5.45 11.93
N ALA A 333 -20.72 -5.02 11.10
CA ALA A 333 -20.73 -5.29 9.67
C ALA A 333 -20.16 -6.69 9.37
N GLU A 334 -20.66 -7.33 8.32
CA GLU A 334 -20.25 -8.67 7.89
C GLU A 334 -20.38 -8.88 6.38
N TRP A 335 -19.55 -9.75 5.83
CA TRP A 335 -19.69 -10.19 4.44
C TRP A 335 -20.54 -11.46 4.39
N ARG A 336 -21.53 -11.45 3.48
CA ARG A 336 -22.43 -12.57 3.21
C ARG A 336 -22.38 -12.93 1.74
N MET A 337 -22.67 -14.18 1.44
CA MET A 337 -22.81 -14.68 0.08
C MET A 337 -24.24 -15.11 -0.19
N SER A 338 -24.74 -14.74 -1.36
CA SER A 338 -26.00 -15.24 -1.89
C SER A 338 -25.87 -16.71 -2.28
N PRO A 339 -26.73 -17.62 -1.77
CA PRO A 339 -26.70 -19.03 -2.17
C PRO A 339 -27.23 -19.26 -3.59
N TYR A 340 -27.87 -18.24 -4.20
CA TYR A 340 -28.55 -18.37 -5.49
C TYR A 340 -27.62 -18.11 -6.67
N ASP A 341 -26.84 -17.03 -6.58
CA ASP A 341 -25.96 -16.56 -7.67
C ASP A 341 -24.48 -16.48 -7.25
N GLY A 342 -24.16 -16.83 -6.00
CA GLY A 342 -22.79 -16.81 -5.46
C GLY A 342 -22.22 -15.42 -5.21
N SER A 343 -23.00 -14.34 -5.43
CA SER A 343 -22.51 -12.98 -5.24
C SER A 343 -22.23 -12.68 -3.76
N VAL A 344 -21.17 -11.90 -3.51
CA VAL A 344 -20.80 -11.47 -2.16
C VAL A 344 -21.30 -10.05 -1.91
N TRP A 345 -21.92 -9.88 -0.75
CA TRP A 345 -22.53 -8.66 -0.26
C TRP A 345 -21.90 -8.25 1.07
N LEU A 346 -21.73 -6.97 1.27
CA LEU A 346 -21.43 -6.38 2.56
C LEU A 346 -22.75 -5.96 3.22
N ASP A 347 -23.06 -6.57 4.36
CA ASP A 347 -24.10 -6.12 5.26
C ASP A 347 -23.49 -5.18 6.30
N SER A 348 -23.64 -3.88 6.06
CA SER A 348 -23.21 -2.82 6.98
C SER A 348 -24.41 -2.11 7.62
N ARG A 349 -25.59 -2.75 7.66
CA ARG A 349 -26.80 -2.14 8.23
C ARG A 349 -26.67 -1.75 9.69
N ALA A 350 -25.84 -2.47 10.45
CA ALA A 350 -25.52 -2.12 11.84
C ALA A 350 -24.69 -0.82 11.96
N CYS A 351 -24.07 -0.38 10.86
CA CYS A 351 -23.15 0.76 10.80
C CYS A 351 -23.78 1.95 10.09
N ASP A 352 -24.08 1.81 8.79
CA ASP A 352 -24.48 2.89 7.89
C ASP A 352 -25.76 2.59 7.08
N ASP A 353 -26.60 1.67 7.57
CA ASP A 353 -27.80 1.18 6.89
C ASP A 353 -27.55 0.56 5.49
N GLY A 354 -26.28 0.29 5.15
CA GLY A 354 -25.85 -0.23 3.87
C GLY A 354 -26.03 -1.73 3.68
N PHE A 355 -26.46 -2.11 2.48
CA PHE A 355 -26.43 -3.50 2.02
C PHE A 355 -26.08 -3.52 0.52
N THR A 356 -24.83 -3.83 0.20
CA THR A 356 -24.29 -3.63 -1.15
C THR A 356 -23.55 -4.85 -1.66
N ARG A 357 -23.66 -5.12 -2.95
CA ARG A 357 -22.90 -6.17 -3.62
C ARG A 357 -21.46 -5.69 -3.81
N VAL A 358 -20.50 -6.43 -3.27
CA VAL A 358 -19.07 -6.08 -3.30
C VAL A 358 -18.24 -6.97 -4.21
N ALA A 359 -18.73 -8.17 -4.55
CA ALA A 359 -18.06 -9.03 -5.52
C ALA A 359 -19.05 -9.96 -6.25
N PRO A 360 -18.69 -10.42 -7.46
CA PRO A 360 -19.53 -11.37 -8.21
C PRO A 360 -19.46 -12.80 -7.69
N SER A 361 -18.41 -13.18 -6.97
CA SER A 361 -18.21 -14.53 -6.42
C SER A 361 -17.32 -14.51 -5.19
N PHE A 362 -17.22 -15.64 -4.47
CA PHE A 362 -16.34 -15.78 -3.32
C PHE A 362 -14.86 -15.57 -3.71
N ILE A 363 -14.41 -16.20 -4.80
CA ILE A 363 -13.01 -16.07 -5.24
C ILE A 363 -12.68 -14.62 -5.63
N SER A 364 -13.56 -13.92 -6.35
CA SER A 364 -13.33 -12.51 -6.68
C SER A 364 -13.23 -11.63 -5.43
N TRP A 365 -14.04 -11.89 -4.41
CA TRP A 365 -13.97 -11.17 -3.13
C TRP A 365 -12.66 -11.47 -2.38
N TYR A 366 -12.29 -12.74 -2.26
CA TYR A 366 -11.09 -13.15 -1.54
C TYR A 366 -9.81 -12.64 -2.21
N GLU A 367 -9.74 -12.69 -3.55
CA GLU A 367 -8.61 -12.16 -4.30
C GLU A 367 -8.54 -10.64 -4.26
N ALA A 368 -9.67 -9.93 -4.22
CA ALA A 368 -9.69 -8.48 -4.05
C ALA A 368 -9.12 -8.05 -2.69
N TRP A 369 -9.47 -8.78 -1.62
CA TRP A 369 -8.87 -8.59 -0.30
C TRP A 369 -7.36 -8.92 -0.31
N LEU A 370 -6.97 -10.06 -0.89
CA LEU A 370 -5.57 -10.46 -0.95
C LEU A 370 -4.72 -9.44 -1.72
N ASP A 371 -5.22 -8.95 -2.86
CA ASP A 371 -4.56 -7.91 -3.65
C ASP A 371 -4.48 -6.58 -2.89
N HIS A 372 -5.53 -6.23 -2.14
CA HIS A 372 -5.53 -5.05 -1.27
C HIS A 372 -4.45 -5.15 -0.19
N ALA A 373 -4.33 -6.30 0.46
CA ALA A 373 -3.33 -6.56 1.49
C ALA A 373 -1.90 -6.54 0.94
N ILE A 374 -1.65 -7.18 -0.21
CA ILE A 374 -0.34 -7.16 -0.90
C ILE A 374 0.07 -5.73 -1.24
N ARG A 375 -0.89 -4.91 -1.71
CA ARG A 375 -0.64 -3.54 -2.15
C ARG A 375 -0.63 -2.53 -1.00
N GLY A 376 -0.68 -2.98 0.26
CA GLY A 376 -0.66 -2.11 1.43
C GLY A 376 -1.86 -1.16 1.49
N GLY A 377 -3.02 -1.58 1.00
CA GLY A 377 -4.23 -0.75 0.91
C GLY A 377 -4.84 -0.33 2.24
N GLY A 378 -4.32 -0.85 3.35
CA GLY A 378 -4.83 -0.60 4.70
C GLY A 378 -6.16 -1.29 4.95
N SER A 379 -7.14 -0.52 5.43
CA SER A 379 -8.44 -1.09 5.78
C SER A 379 -9.22 -1.49 4.53
N PHE A 380 -9.58 -2.77 4.46
CA PHE A 380 -10.54 -3.29 3.48
C PHE A 380 -12.01 -2.94 3.83
N ALA A 381 -12.24 -1.75 4.39
CA ALA A 381 -13.58 -1.24 4.69
C ALA A 381 -14.22 -0.65 3.42
N GLN A 382 -15.43 -1.12 3.11
CA GLN A 382 -16.21 -0.70 1.94
C GLN A 382 -17.48 0.07 2.34
N TRP A 383 -17.46 0.71 3.53
CA TRP A 383 -18.59 1.44 4.12
C TRP A 383 -18.12 2.68 4.88
N SER A 384 -19.05 3.53 5.30
CA SER A 384 -18.73 4.74 6.08
C SER A 384 -18.50 4.40 7.56
N TYR A 385 -17.25 4.19 7.98
CA TYR A 385 -16.93 3.86 9.38
C TYR A 385 -17.22 4.99 10.38
N GLN A 386 -17.40 6.24 9.92
CA GLN A 386 -17.66 7.40 10.78
C GLN A 386 -18.98 7.28 11.57
N VAL A 387 -19.89 6.40 11.14
CA VAL A 387 -21.14 6.14 11.86
C VAL A 387 -21.07 4.91 12.77
N ASP A 388 -19.96 4.17 12.75
CA ASP A 388 -19.73 3.03 13.63
C ASP A 388 -19.76 3.44 15.11
N ALA A 389 -20.26 2.55 15.96
CA ALA A 389 -20.32 2.78 17.40
C ALA A 389 -18.93 3.07 18.00
N ALA A 390 -17.88 2.39 17.55
CA ALA A 390 -16.52 2.64 18.00
C ALA A 390 -16.06 4.07 17.66
N TYR A 391 -16.27 4.52 16.42
CA TYR A 391 -15.93 5.88 16.03
C TYR A 391 -16.67 6.92 16.88
N LYS A 392 -17.99 6.76 17.04
CA LYS A 392 -18.84 7.65 17.85
C LYS A 392 -18.38 7.74 19.31
N MET A 393 -17.94 6.63 19.90
CA MET A 393 -17.40 6.62 21.27
C MET A 393 -16.10 7.45 21.40
N LEU A 394 -15.21 7.35 20.41
CA LEU A 394 -13.99 8.18 20.36
C LEU A 394 -14.33 9.65 20.17
N GLU A 395 -15.21 9.96 19.22
CA GLU A 395 -15.67 11.32 18.92
C GLU A 395 -16.30 11.98 20.16
N GLN A 396 -17.18 11.27 20.86
CA GLN A 396 -17.78 11.75 22.11
C GLN A 396 -16.72 12.03 23.18
N SER A 397 -15.75 11.11 23.34
CA SER A 397 -14.67 11.29 24.31
C SER A 397 -13.78 12.48 23.95
N ALA A 398 -13.54 12.71 22.66
CA ALA A 398 -12.75 13.84 22.17
C ALA A 398 -13.47 15.17 22.43
N ALA A 399 -14.79 15.19 22.22
CA ALA A 399 -15.62 16.36 22.51
C ALA A 399 -15.68 16.69 24.02
N GLU A 400 -15.67 15.67 24.89
CA GLU A 400 -15.74 15.86 26.34
C GLU A 400 -14.38 16.21 26.97
N PHE A 401 -13.29 15.59 26.49
CA PHE A 401 -12.00 15.64 27.18
C PHE A 401 -10.87 16.29 26.36
N GLY A 402 -11.06 16.57 25.08
CA GLY A 402 -10.00 16.99 24.16
C GLY A 402 -9.28 15.80 23.52
N VAL A 403 -8.83 15.97 22.27
CA VAL A 403 -8.16 14.91 21.47
C VAL A 403 -6.85 14.47 22.13
N GLU A 404 -6.12 15.41 22.70
CA GLU A 404 -4.84 15.21 23.36
C GLU A 404 -4.94 14.36 24.64
N ARG A 405 -6.12 14.32 25.26
CA ARG A 405 -6.37 13.54 26.49
C ARG A 405 -6.99 12.17 26.23
N LEU A 406 -7.34 11.85 24.98
CA LEU A 406 -7.92 10.56 24.60
C LEU A 406 -7.12 9.34 25.08
N PRO A 407 -5.76 9.32 25.04
CA PRO A 407 -4.99 8.19 25.54
C PRO A 407 -5.18 7.91 27.04
N GLU A 408 -5.58 8.92 27.82
CA GLU A 408 -5.79 8.83 29.27
C GLU A 408 -7.25 8.53 29.63
N THR A 409 -8.19 9.03 28.84
CA THR A 409 -9.63 8.99 29.14
C THR A 409 -10.33 7.79 28.52
N VAL A 410 -9.90 7.36 27.33
CA VAL A 410 -10.45 6.17 26.67
C VAL A 410 -9.71 4.95 27.18
N THR A 411 -10.25 4.32 28.22
CA THR A 411 -9.64 3.14 28.85
C THR A 411 -10.30 1.82 28.47
N ARG A 412 -11.53 1.88 27.93
CA ARG A 412 -12.30 0.69 27.54
C ARG A 412 -13.35 1.01 26.48
N VAL A 413 -13.41 0.20 25.44
CA VAL A 413 -14.42 0.22 24.38
C VAL A 413 -15.05 -1.16 24.29
N LYS A 414 -16.37 -1.22 24.47
CA LYS A 414 -17.13 -2.46 24.38
C LYS A 414 -18.20 -2.31 23.31
N ILE A 415 -18.05 -3.03 22.20
CA ILE A 415 -19.00 -3.02 21.09
C ILE A 415 -19.79 -4.32 21.19
N GLN A 416 -21.10 -4.22 21.45
CA GLN A 416 -21.96 -5.37 21.58
C GLN A 416 -23.39 -5.01 21.22
N THR A 417 -24.11 -5.97 20.66
CA THR A 417 -25.57 -6.02 20.69
C THR A 417 -25.99 -6.76 21.98
N PRO A 418 -27.30 -6.86 22.28
CA PRO A 418 -27.78 -7.70 23.38
C PRO A 418 -27.38 -9.18 23.25
N THR A 419 -27.06 -9.65 22.04
CA THR A 419 -26.87 -11.07 21.71
C THR A 419 -25.44 -11.44 21.29
N LYS A 420 -24.63 -10.50 20.78
CA LYS A 420 -23.27 -10.76 20.28
C LYS A 420 -22.33 -9.59 20.64
N ALA A 421 -21.11 -9.91 21.07
CA ALA A 421 -20.03 -8.94 21.17
C ALA A 421 -19.28 -8.90 19.84
N PHE A 422 -18.85 -7.72 19.42
CA PHE A 422 -18.12 -7.51 18.17
C PHE A 422 -16.81 -6.77 18.49
N GLY A 423 -15.78 -7.02 17.70
CA GLY A 423 -14.59 -6.18 17.72
C GLY A 423 -14.75 -4.96 16.80
N PRO A 424 -13.86 -3.95 16.89
CA PRO A 424 -13.88 -2.80 15.98
C PRO A 424 -13.51 -3.23 14.56
N CYS A 425 -14.07 -2.56 13.56
CA CYS A 425 -13.53 -2.66 12.21
C CYS A 425 -12.12 -2.07 12.15
N HIS A 426 -11.36 -2.40 11.10
CA HIS A 426 -9.99 -1.91 10.94
C HIS A 426 -9.92 -0.39 10.84
N ALA A 427 -10.81 0.24 10.07
CA ALA A 427 -10.87 1.69 9.96
C ALA A 427 -11.06 2.38 11.31
N CYS A 428 -11.98 1.89 12.16
CA CYS A 428 -12.15 2.40 13.52
C CYS A 428 -10.87 2.24 14.36
N GLN A 429 -10.25 1.07 14.37
CA GLN A 429 -9.01 0.86 15.13
C GLN A 429 -7.88 1.78 14.63
N LEU A 430 -7.79 2.01 13.33
CA LEU A 430 -6.78 2.89 12.74
C LEU A 430 -6.96 4.34 13.21
N VAL A 431 -8.20 4.82 13.29
CA VAL A 431 -8.51 6.17 13.82
C VAL A 431 -8.09 6.27 15.29
N TYR A 432 -8.40 5.26 16.11
CA TYR A 432 -7.95 5.21 17.51
C TYR A 432 -6.42 5.29 17.62
N SER A 433 -5.71 4.51 16.79
CA SER A 433 -4.25 4.54 16.73
C SER A 433 -3.71 5.92 16.37
N ARG A 434 -4.35 6.64 15.43
CA ARG A 434 -3.97 8.01 15.05
C ARG A 434 -4.18 9.02 16.18
N CYS A 435 -5.16 8.78 17.05
CA CYS A 435 -5.40 9.57 18.26
C CYS A 435 -4.54 9.14 19.46
N GLY A 436 -3.58 8.23 19.28
CA GLY A 436 -2.72 7.74 20.35
C GLY A 436 -3.42 6.80 21.35
N VAL A 437 -4.66 6.37 21.07
CA VAL A 437 -5.39 5.44 21.93
C VAL A 437 -4.98 4.00 21.58
N PRO A 438 -4.47 3.22 22.55
CA PRO A 438 -3.94 1.89 22.26
C PRO A 438 -5.08 0.91 21.94
N ALA A 439 -4.81 -0.07 21.07
CA ALA A 439 -5.80 -1.09 20.70
C ALA A 439 -6.27 -1.97 21.88
N SER A 440 -5.54 -1.98 23.01
CA SER A 440 -5.92 -2.69 24.24
C SER A 440 -7.20 -2.18 24.89
N VAL A 441 -7.70 -1.00 24.50
CA VAL A 441 -8.99 -0.49 24.99
C VAL A 441 -10.16 -1.32 24.47
N PHE A 442 -10.02 -1.95 23.31
CA PHE A 442 -11.09 -2.75 22.72
C PHE A 442 -11.23 -4.08 23.44
N VAL A 443 -12.42 -4.36 23.95
CA VAL A 443 -12.79 -5.68 24.45
C VAL A 443 -13.33 -6.49 23.29
N THR A 444 -12.47 -7.25 22.63
CA THR A 444 -12.88 -8.18 21.56
C THR A 444 -13.56 -9.42 22.16
N ALA A 445 -14.54 -9.98 21.46
CA ALA A 445 -15.15 -11.25 21.87
C ALA A 445 -14.09 -12.37 22.00
N PRO A 446 -14.28 -13.35 22.91
CA PRO A 446 -13.45 -14.55 22.91
C PRO A 446 -13.62 -15.30 21.59
N SER A 447 -12.53 -15.90 21.09
CA SER A 447 -12.52 -16.68 19.83
C SER A 447 -13.66 -17.70 19.77
N PRO A 448 -14.23 -17.97 18.59
CA PRO A 448 -14.69 -19.33 18.30
C PRO A 448 -13.50 -20.27 18.57
N ALA A 449 -13.68 -21.27 19.42
CA ALA A 449 -12.64 -22.25 19.66
C ALA A 449 -12.18 -22.89 18.33
N PRO A 450 -10.88 -23.22 18.17
CA PRO A 450 -10.37 -23.83 16.95
C PRO A 450 -11.03 -25.17 16.63
#